data_AF-B0PGD6-F1
#
_entry.id   AF-B0PGD6-F1
#
_cell.length_a   1.000
_cell.length_b   1.000
_cell.length_c   1.000
_cell.angle_alpha   90.00
_cell.angle_beta   90.00
_cell.angle_gamma   90.00
#
_symmetry.space_group_name_H-M   'P 1'
#
loop_
_entity.id
_entity.type
_entity.pdbx_description
1 polymer ?
#
loop_
_entity_poly.entity_id
_entity_poly.type
_entity_poly.pdbx_seq_one_letter_code
_entity_poly.pdbx_strand_id
1 'polypeptide(L)' 'MNQVKRTARRAFVASSDCVACGCCVKVCPKSAIQIARGVTAAVDLEKCVGCGRCAKECPATVITIREATL' A
#
# COMPACT_ATOMS: atom_id res chain seq x y z
N MET A 1 16.23 -26.51 -9.67
CA MET A 1 15.75 -25.21 -10.22
C MET A 1 14.40 -24.92 -9.57
N ASN A 2 14.40 -24.54 -8.29
CA ASN A 2 13.18 -24.55 -7.48
C ASN A 2 12.42 -23.23 -7.65
N GLN A 3 11.26 -23.32 -8.28
CA GLN A 3 10.27 -22.26 -8.33
C GLN A 3 9.60 -22.08 -6.96
N VAL A 4 10.30 -21.41 -6.03
CA VAL A 4 9.63 -20.83 -4.85
C VAL A 4 8.75 -19.71 -5.37
N LYS A 5 7.46 -19.98 -5.63
CA LYS A 5 6.46 -18.95 -5.93
C LYS A 5 6.48 -17.94 -4.77
N ARG A 6 7.20 -16.82 -4.93
CA ARG A 6 7.37 -15.80 -3.90
C ARG A 6 6.03 -15.10 -3.71
N THR A 7 5.21 -15.55 -2.76
CA THR A 7 4.01 -14.81 -2.34
C THR A 7 4.46 -13.49 -1.73
N ALA A 8 4.24 -12.41 -2.45
CA ALA A 8 4.74 -11.10 -2.07
C ALA A 8 3.61 -10.33 -1.37
N ARG A 9 3.84 -9.86 -0.15
CA ARG A 9 2.86 -9.05 0.58
C ARG A 9 2.83 -7.62 0.06
N ARG A 10 1.64 -7.02 -0.06
CA ARG A 10 1.42 -5.67 -0.60
C ARG A 10 0.41 -4.91 0.25
N ALA A 11 0.46 -3.59 0.15
CA ALA A 11 -0.52 -2.70 0.75
C ALA A 11 -1.76 -2.59 -0.15
N PHE A 12 -2.94 -2.57 0.47
CA PHE A 12 -4.23 -2.38 -0.20
C PHE A 12 -5.01 -1.31 0.56
N VAL A 13 -5.63 -0.40 -0.18
CA VAL A 13 -6.38 0.74 0.36
C VAL A 13 -7.88 0.51 0.11
N ALA A 14 -8.70 0.61 1.14
CA ALA A 14 -10.15 0.68 0.97
C ALA A 14 -10.54 2.08 0.45
N SER A 15 -10.78 2.18 -0.85
CA SER A 15 -10.97 3.47 -1.53
C SER A 15 -12.19 4.26 -1.04
N SER A 16 -13.24 3.58 -0.55
CA SER A 16 -14.45 4.20 -0.01
C SER A 16 -14.20 5.04 1.23
N ASP A 17 -13.23 4.63 2.05
CA ASP A 17 -12.99 5.18 3.38
C ASP A 17 -11.69 6.03 3.40
N CYS A 18 -10.96 6.07 2.29
CA CYS A 18 -9.75 6.85 2.15
C CYS A 18 -10.10 8.34 1.95
N VAL A 19 -9.63 9.19 2.87
CA VAL A 19 -9.83 10.65 2.81
C VAL A 19 -8.66 11.41 2.15
N ALA A 20 -7.81 10.72 1.39
CA ALA A 20 -6.66 11.30 0.69
C ALA A 20 -5.69 12.16 1.54
N CYS A 21 -5.58 11.93 2.85
CA CYS A 21 -4.76 12.75 3.77
C CYS A 21 -3.25 12.77 3.47
N GLY A 22 -2.74 11.79 2.72
CA GLY A 22 -1.33 11.73 2.31
C GLY A 22 -0.32 11.23 3.35
N CYS A 23 -0.73 10.85 4.57
CA CYS A 23 0.19 10.30 5.57
C CYS A 23 0.94 9.06 5.05
N CYS A 24 0.23 8.16 4.36
CA CYS A 24 0.81 6.96 3.76
C CYS A 24 1.87 7.25 2.69
N VAL A 25 1.74 8.36 1.96
CA VAL A 25 2.72 8.79 0.95
C VAL A 25 4.02 9.20 1.62
N LYS A 26 3.94 10.02 2.68
CA LYS A 26 5.11 10.55 3.41
C LYS A 26 5.96 9.47 4.05
N VAL A 27 5.33 8.39 4.54
CA VAL A 27 6.02 7.35 5.32
C VAL A 27 6.49 6.17 4.47
N CYS A 28 6.12 6.12 3.18
CA CYS A 28 6.47 5.02 2.30
C CYS A 28 7.94 5.13 1.85
N PRO A 29 8.84 4.23 2.30
CA PRO A 29 10.28 4.32 1.98
C PRO A 29 10.62 3.98 0.53
N LYS A 30 9.65 3.40 -0.21
CA LYS A 30 9.82 3.01 -1.61
C LYS A 30 9.05 3.91 -2.57
N SER A 31 8.43 4.98 -2.06
CA SER A 31 7.56 5.87 -2.85
C SER A 31 6.51 5.08 -3.66
N ALA A 32 6.03 3.98 -3.10
CA ALA A 32 5.09 3.05 -3.73
C ALA A 32 3.62 3.48 -3.55
N ILE A 33 3.35 4.62 -2.93
CA ILE A 33 1.98 5.12 -2.69
C ILE A 33 1.91 6.57 -3.14
N GLN A 34 0.84 6.92 -3.84
CA GLN A 34 0.52 8.28 -4.28
C GLN A 34 -0.97 8.57 -4.10
N ILE A 35 -1.35 9.85 -4.04
CA ILE A 35 -2.76 10.25 -4.05
C ILE A 35 -3.24 10.33 -5.51
N ALA A 36 -4.11 9.40 -5.89
CA ALA A 36 -4.72 9.37 -7.21
C ALA A 36 -5.87 10.38 -7.28
N ARG A 37 -5.73 11.36 -8.18
CA ARG A 37 -6.76 12.38 -8.49
C ARG A 37 -7.24 13.21 -7.30
N GLY A 38 -6.48 13.25 -6.20
CA GLY A 38 -6.91 13.90 -4.96
C GLY A 38 -8.00 13.14 -4.18
N VAL A 39 -8.37 11.93 -4.60
CA VAL A 39 -9.54 11.20 -4.04
C VAL A 39 -9.11 10.05 -3.14
N THR A 40 -8.14 9.24 -3.56
CA THR A 40 -7.74 8.04 -2.80
C THR A 40 -6.26 7.76 -2.93
N ALA A 41 -5.68 7.03 -1.99
CA ALA A 41 -4.32 6.54 -2.09
C ALA A 41 -4.28 5.32 -3.03
N ALA A 42 -3.38 5.33 -4.01
CA ALA A 42 -3.12 4.23 -4.93
C ALA A 42 -1.72 3.65 -4.67
N VAL A 43 -1.63 2.32 -4.66
CA VAL A 43 -0.39 1.58 -4.37
C VAL A 43 0.18 1.02 -5.67
N ASP A 44 1.44 1.31 -5.95
CA ASP A 44 2.25 0.66 -6.98
C ASP A 44 2.73 -0.70 -6.44
N LEU A 45 2.19 -1.78 -7.00
CA LEU A 45 2.47 -3.15 -6.55
C LEU A 45 3.87 -3.64 -6.93
N GLU A 46 4.52 -3.02 -7.92
CA GLU A 46 5.89 -3.36 -8.31
C GLU A 46 6.89 -2.76 -7.32
N LYS A 47 6.64 -1.54 -6.83
CA LYS A 47 7.50 -0.87 -5.84
C LYS A 47 7.21 -1.27 -4.39
N CYS A 48 5.98 -1.67 -4.09
CA CYS A 48 5.57 -1.96 -2.73
C CYS A 48 6.23 -3.24 -2.21
N VAL A 49 6.94 -3.13 -1.08
CA VAL A 49 7.64 -4.28 -0.45
C VAL A 49 6.87 -4.88 0.72
N GLY A 50 5.65 -4.40 0.99
CA GLY A 50 4.80 -4.93 2.06
C GLY A 50 5.28 -4.62 3.49
N CYS A 51 6.03 -3.53 3.69
CA CYS A 51 6.63 -3.20 5.00
C CYS A 51 5.65 -2.75 6.08
N GLY A 52 4.40 -2.41 5.75
CA GLY A 52 3.36 -2.08 6.73
C GLY A 52 3.38 -0.67 7.33
N ARG A 53 4.37 0.17 7.03
CA ARG A 53 4.44 1.55 7.57
C ARG A 53 3.20 2.37 7.24
N CYS A 54 2.73 2.30 5.99
CA CYS A 54 1.52 2.99 5.56
C CYS A 54 0.26 2.52 6.30
N ALA A 55 0.18 1.24 6.67
CA ALA A 55 -0.93 0.71 7.46
C ALA A 55 -0.92 1.26 8.89
N LYS A 56 0.25 1.30 9.53
CA LYS A 56 0.42 1.85 10.88
C LYS A 56 0.10 3.35 10.96
N GLU A 57 0.45 4.09 9.93
CA GLU A 57 0.36 5.56 9.88
C GLU A 57 -0.96 6.07 9.30
N CYS A 58 -1.85 5.18 8.85
CA CYS A 58 -3.14 5.59 8.31
C CYS A 58 -4.09 5.93 9.46
N PRO A 59 -4.48 7.21 9.66
CA PRO A 59 -5.38 7.58 10.76
C PRO A 59 -6.80 7.02 10.57
N ALA A 60 -7.20 6.80 9.31
CA ALA A 60 -8.48 6.17 8.98
C ALA A 60 -8.44 4.64 9.08
N THR A 61 -7.27 4.03 9.31
CA THR A 61 -7.09 2.56 9.40
C THR A 61 -7.56 1.77 8.16
N VAL A 62 -7.56 2.40 6.99
CA VAL A 62 -8.10 1.83 5.73
C VAL A 62 -7.07 1.08 4.88
N ILE A 63 -5.85 0.91 5.38
CA ILE A 63 -4.75 0.26 4.66
C ILE A 63 -4.42 -1.07 5.31
N THR A 64 -4.50 -2.14 4.52
CA THR A 64 -4.17 -3.51 4.97
C THR A 64 -2.97 -4.07 4.22
N ILE A 65 -2.21 -4.95 4.87
CA ILE A 65 -1.12 -5.70 4.25
C ILE A 65 -1.58 -7.15 4.06
N ARG A 66 -1.66 -7.61 2.82
CA ARG A 66 -2.04 -9.00 2.50
C ARG A 66 -1.21 -9.55 1.35
N GLU A 67 -1.28 -10.86 1.14
CA GLU A 67 -0.65 -11.51 -0.01
C GLU A 67 -1.22 -10.96 -1.31
N ALA A 68 -0.34 -10.64 -2.26
CA ALA A 68 -0.72 -10.28 -3.62
C ALA A 68 -0.37 -11.44 -4.54
N THR A 69 -1.38 -11.91 -5.26
CA THR A 69 -1.16 -12.73 -6.46
C THR A 69 -0.78 -11.76 -7.58
N LEU A 70 0.45 -11.87 -8.07
CA LEU A 70 0.95 -11.12 -9.23
C LEU A 70 0.85 -12.01 -10.47
#